data_AF-A0A4R6URR2-F1
#
_entry.id   AF-A0A4R6URR2-F1
#
_cell.length_a   1.000
_cell.length_b   1.000
_cell.length_c   1.000
_cell.angle_alpha   90.00
_cell.angle_beta   90.00
_cell.angle_gamma   90.00
#
_symmetry.space_group_name_H-M   'P 1'
#
loop_
_entity.id
_entity.type
_entity.pdbx_description
1 polymer ?
#
loop_
_entity_poly.entity_id
_entity_poly.type
_entity_poly.pdbx_seq_one_letter_code
_entity_poly.pdbx_strand_id
1 'polypeptide(L)'
;MSEPDQPVETPTETPRRRWSRRPLVWIALAVAVLAVVGVTVGLGVRTATADAATGMLRIAHLSPVTPSVDMYVAGPDLPETLVAPGVGYRGTSPYLTEPAGTYTLTARPAGAAPESPPAVRVSLEVPAGTAQTAAFVDSTTTGAPELQVLDDQTAPAPAGSAQVRVVQGANGVGALDVGLLGGPPLAGDLFYGSTTPYVTVPAREWRVDIRSRLGSTNRTTVTLPDSGVTTLFVGREPDGQLIVEAVPDAATVAGVPAPGTEPTTPQATPTPRPTPDPETPLPAAPRVPPVPRGGTEAGLGGLATPTLLSAVGDWFSGLFTDETDVPPAPRMPLAAALAAPEGLRPTGMQIPSIGLAALQLTDLRIDYRGALQVPTDFGQVGWYTSSAVPGDPGPAVFAGHVDTRRGPAVFAQLDRLRPGDMIEVPRSDGETARFSVDSVEYFPKDTLPSDRIYGPATSQELRLLTCGGPFDERTLSYRDNVVVFASVR
;
A
#
# COMPACT_ATOMS: atom_id res chain seq x y z
N MET A 1 35.34 92.66 50.19
CA MET A 1 36.77 92.69 49.82
C MET A 1 36.84 92.21 48.38
N SER A 2 37.23 93.13 47.50
CA SER A 2 37.60 92.96 46.09
C SER A 2 36.51 92.63 45.05
N GLU A 3 36.27 93.63 44.21
CA GLU A 3 35.73 93.58 42.84
C GLU A 3 36.87 93.22 41.84
N PRO A 4 36.68 93.30 40.51
CA PRO A 4 36.29 92.27 39.53
C PRO A 4 37.47 91.80 38.63
N ASP A 5 37.24 90.89 37.67
CA ASP A 5 37.91 91.03 36.36
C ASP A 5 37.10 90.40 35.21
N GLN A 6 37.11 91.09 34.07
CA GLN A 6 36.37 90.85 32.82
C GLN A 6 37.39 90.38 31.72
N PRO A 7 37.10 90.34 30.39
CA PRO A 7 37.25 89.15 29.57
C PRO A 7 38.32 89.32 28.46
N VAL A 8 38.58 88.29 27.63
CA VAL A 8 39.17 88.49 26.29
C VAL A 8 38.60 87.49 25.28
N GLU A 9 38.25 88.00 24.10
CA GLU A 9 37.53 87.40 22.98
C GLU A 9 38.41 86.68 21.93
N THR A 10 37.77 85.70 21.26
CA THR A 10 37.84 85.33 19.81
C THR A 10 39.08 84.61 19.23
N PRO A 11 39.03 83.98 18.02
CA PRO A 11 37.92 83.85 17.04
C PRO A 11 37.67 82.43 16.44
N THR A 12 36.42 82.24 15.99
CA THR A 12 35.96 81.65 14.71
C THR A 12 36.77 80.57 13.97
N GLU A 13 36.19 79.36 13.82
CA GLU A 13 36.17 78.64 12.54
C GLU A 13 34.94 77.72 12.39
N THR A 14 34.50 77.54 11.15
CA THR A 14 33.14 77.22 10.68
C THR A 14 32.91 75.71 10.49
N PRO A 15 31.71 75.15 10.77
CA PRO A 15 31.37 73.81 10.26
C PRO A 15 30.88 73.91 8.81
N ARG A 16 31.65 73.32 7.87
CA ARG A 16 31.21 73.08 6.50
C ARG A 16 30.14 71.98 6.46
N ARG A 17 28.88 72.34 6.25
CA ARG A 17 27.91 71.48 5.54
C ARG A 17 26.94 72.33 4.72
N ARG A 18 27.21 72.41 3.44
CA ARG A 18 26.42 73.03 2.36
C ARG A 18 26.55 72.01 1.20
N TRP A 19 25.51 71.46 0.58
CA TRP A 19 24.33 72.04 -0.09
C TRP A 19 23.15 71.05 0.03
N SER A 20 21.91 71.47 0.37
CA SER A 20 20.85 71.99 -0.52
C SER A 20 20.72 71.21 -1.84
N ARG A 21 19.57 70.59 -2.14
CA ARG A 21 18.35 71.27 -2.60
C ARG A 21 17.09 70.43 -2.28
N ARG A 22 16.06 71.15 -1.82
CA ARG A 22 14.63 70.80 -1.64
C ARG A 22 13.97 70.47 -3.02
N PRO A 23 12.63 70.34 -3.13
CA PRO A 23 11.66 69.42 -2.52
C PRO A 23 10.71 68.83 -3.61
N LEU A 24 10.58 67.50 -3.77
CA LEU A 24 9.69 66.93 -4.80
C LEU A 24 8.94 65.66 -4.36
N VAL A 25 8.82 65.42 -3.05
CA VAL A 25 8.22 64.18 -2.53
C VAL A 25 6.72 64.34 -2.19
N TRP A 26 6.18 65.55 -2.15
CA TRP A 26 4.78 65.78 -1.74
C TRP A 26 3.75 65.85 -2.88
N ILE A 27 4.13 65.57 -4.14
CA ILE A 27 3.18 65.46 -5.28
C ILE A 27 3.03 64.01 -5.78
N ALA A 28 3.88 63.07 -5.34
CA ALA A 28 3.70 61.64 -5.64
C ALA A 28 2.57 60.98 -4.81
N LEU A 29 2.14 61.62 -3.72
CA LEU A 29 1.12 61.08 -2.81
C LEU A 29 -0.32 61.39 -3.23
N ALA A 30 -0.54 62.26 -4.23
CA ALA A 30 -1.88 62.62 -4.70
C ALA A 30 -2.24 62.05 -6.09
N VAL A 31 -1.29 61.45 -6.81
CA VAL A 31 -1.55 60.69 -8.06
C VAL A 31 -1.56 59.16 -7.81
N ALA A 32 -1.02 58.69 -6.69
CA ALA A 32 -1.16 57.28 -6.28
C ALA A 32 -2.56 56.91 -5.75
N VAL A 33 -3.44 57.89 -5.49
CA VAL A 33 -4.82 57.67 -5.01
C VAL A 33 -5.83 57.56 -6.19
N LEU A 34 -5.38 57.78 -7.43
CA LEU A 34 -6.19 57.64 -8.65
C LEU A 34 -5.57 56.66 -9.67
N ALA A 35 -4.79 55.70 -9.18
CA ALA A 35 -4.43 54.45 -9.86
C ALA A 35 -4.83 53.21 -9.03
N VAL A 36 -5.89 53.33 -8.22
CA VAL A 36 -6.56 52.24 -7.48
C VAL A 36 -7.86 51.81 -8.17
N VAL A 37 -8.04 52.19 -9.44
CA VAL A 37 -9.11 51.68 -10.29
C VAL A 37 -8.50 50.63 -11.22
N GLY A 38 -8.80 49.35 -10.94
CA GLY A 38 -8.70 48.30 -11.94
C GLY A 38 -7.56 47.30 -11.82
N VAL A 39 -7.12 46.94 -10.61
CA VAL A 39 -6.62 45.57 -10.38
C VAL A 39 -7.46 44.97 -9.27
N THR A 40 -8.71 44.67 -9.59
CA THR A 40 -9.33 43.48 -9.02
C THR A 40 -8.40 42.34 -9.40
N VAL A 41 -7.56 41.91 -8.47
CA VAL A 41 -7.11 40.52 -8.44
C VAL A 41 -8.40 39.74 -8.33
N GLY A 42 -8.95 39.37 -9.48
CA GLY A 42 -9.80 38.22 -9.56
C GLY A 42 -8.94 37.08 -9.05
N LEU A 43 -9.07 36.77 -7.76
CA LEU A 43 -9.15 35.40 -7.31
C LEU A 43 -10.41 34.79 -7.96
N GLY A 44 -10.43 34.80 -9.30
CA GLY A 44 -11.11 33.76 -10.02
C GLY A 44 -10.41 32.52 -9.52
N VAL A 45 -11.18 31.65 -8.88
CA VAL A 45 -10.87 30.23 -8.88
C VAL A 45 -10.58 29.93 -10.35
N ARG A 46 -9.29 29.89 -10.70
CA ARG A 46 -8.88 29.18 -11.89
C ARG A 46 -9.25 27.77 -11.51
N THR A 47 -10.38 27.30 -12.02
CA THR A 47 -10.54 25.88 -12.24
C THR A 47 -9.39 25.53 -13.16
N ALA A 48 -8.28 25.09 -12.57
CA ALA A 48 -7.27 24.39 -13.32
C ALA A 48 -8.01 23.18 -13.88
N THR A 49 -8.37 23.25 -15.17
CA THR A 49 -8.73 22.05 -15.90
C THR A 49 -7.49 21.17 -15.81
N ALA A 50 -7.63 20.01 -15.16
CA ALA A 50 -6.62 18.97 -15.16
C ALA A 50 -6.12 18.79 -16.59
N ASP A 51 -4.81 18.88 -16.83
CA ASP A 51 -4.28 18.42 -18.10
C ASP A 51 -4.33 16.89 -18.06
N ALA A 52 -5.25 16.30 -18.82
CA ALA A 52 -5.48 14.85 -18.88
C ALA A 52 -4.33 14.10 -19.59
N ALA A 53 -3.16 14.72 -19.69
CA ALA A 53 -1.97 14.23 -20.38
C ALA A 53 -0.79 13.96 -19.44
N THR A 54 -0.92 14.17 -18.12
CA THR A 54 0.16 13.95 -17.14
C THR A 54 -0.22 12.90 -16.10
N GLY A 55 0.78 12.21 -15.55
CA GLY A 55 0.66 11.35 -14.38
C GLY A 55 1.68 11.75 -13.31
N MET A 56 1.60 11.12 -12.14
CA MET A 56 2.45 11.42 -11.00
C MET A 56 3.30 10.23 -10.59
N LEU A 57 4.57 10.47 -10.32
CA LEU A 57 5.52 9.45 -9.88
C LEU A 57 6.25 9.88 -8.61
N ARG A 58 6.21 9.05 -7.58
CA ARG A 58 7.02 9.20 -6.36
C ARG A 58 7.97 8.03 -6.24
N ILE A 59 9.12 8.24 -5.62
CA ILE A 59 10.07 7.18 -5.30
C ILE A 59 10.07 6.93 -3.80
N ALA A 60 10.16 5.67 -3.38
CA ALA A 60 10.33 5.28 -1.99
C ALA A 60 11.50 4.30 -1.85
N HIS A 61 12.36 4.48 -0.85
CA HIS A 61 13.46 3.56 -0.58
C HIS A 61 13.16 2.70 0.65
N LEU A 62 12.70 1.47 0.45
CA LEU A 62 12.27 0.53 1.50
C LEU A 62 13.22 -0.64 1.71
N SER A 63 14.43 -0.55 1.14
CA SER A 63 15.53 -1.47 1.40
C SER A 63 16.34 -1.01 2.62
N PRO A 64 16.40 -1.78 3.72
CA PRO A 64 17.26 -1.49 4.86
C PRO A 64 18.75 -1.83 4.65
N VAL A 65 19.10 -2.58 3.60
CA VAL A 65 20.50 -2.98 3.34
C VAL A 65 21.13 -2.28 2.13
N THR A 66 20.32 -1.61 1.31
CA THR A 66 20.81 -0.74 0.22
C THR A 66 21.18 0.64 0.80
N PRO A 67 22.41 1.12 0.57
CA PRO A 67 22.80 2.48 0.93
C PRO A 67 21.95 3.53 0.19
N SER A 68 21.98 4.78 0.65
CA SER A 68 21.28 5.87 -0.04
C SER A 68 21.64 5.94 -1.54
N VAL A 69 20.64 6.28 -2.35
CA VAL A 69 20.77 6.34 -3.81
C VAL A 69 20.41 7.71 -4.36
N ASP A 70 21.07 8.09 -5.44
CA ASP A 70 20.65 9.16 -6.34
C ASP A 70 19.76 8.58 -7.43
N MET A 71 18.56 9.16 -7.56
CA MET A 71 17.53 8.67 -8.46
C MET A 71 17.39 9.56 -9.69
N TYR A 72 17.46 8.94 -10.85
CA TYR A 72 17.31 9.58 -12.14
C TYR A 72 16.09 9.06 -12.88
N VAL A 73 15.47 9.92 -13.66
CA VAL A 73 14.32 9.62 -14.52
C VAL A 73 14.67 10.04 -15.94
N ALA A 74 14.46 9.15 -16.90
CA ALA A 74 14.46 9.48 -18.33
C ALA A 74 13.08 9.19 -18.92
N GLY A 75 12.46 10.20 -19.53
CA GLY A 75 11.16 10.06 -20.19
C GLY A 75 11.28 9.79 -21.69
N PRO A 76 10.17 9.59 -22.40
CA PRO A 76 10.17 9.34 -23.85
C PRO A 76 10.85 10.46 -24.65
N ASP A 77 10.69 11.71 -24.20
CA ASP A 77 11.23 12.92 -24.83
C ASP A 77 12.11 13.75 -23.87
N LEU A 78 12.48 13.18 -22.71
CA LEU A 78 13.22 13.89 -21.67
C LEU A 78 14.59 13.24 -21.41
N PRO A 79 15.67 14.03 -21.30
CA PRO A 79 16.97 13.50 -20.93
C PRO A 79 16.93 12.91 -19.50
N GLU A 80 17.82 11.94 -19.24
CA GLU A 80 17.99 11.41 -17.89
C GLU A 80 18.35 12.53 -16.92
N THR A 81 17.49 12.79 -15.94
CA THR A 81 17.60 13.91 -15.00
C THR A 81 17.59 13.39 -13.58
N LEU A 82 18.46 13.94 -12.72
CA LEU A 82 18.45 13.66 -11.28
C LEU A 82 17.21 14.28 -10.63
N VAL A 83 16.30 13.45 -10.12
CA VAL A 83 15.01 13.89 -9.56
C VAL A 83 14.94 13.78 -8.05
N ALA A 84 15.73 12.88 -7.45
CA ALA A 84 15.78 12.72 -6.00
C ALA A 84 17.21 12.34 -5.57
N PRO A 85 18.00 13.30 -5.05
CA PRO A 85 19.34 13.01 -4.56
C PRO A 85 19.30 12.37 -3.16
N GLY A 86 20.16 11.39 -2.92
CA GLY A 86 20.46 10.84 -1.60
C GLY A 86 19.28 10.19 -0.87
N VAL A 87 18.33 9.60 -1.59
CA VAL A 87 17.17 8.91 -0.98
C VAL A 87 17.67 7.69 -0.22
N GLY A 88 17.62 7.74 1.11
CA GLY A 88 17.99 6.65 2.00
C GLY A 88 16.79 5.86 2.49
N TYR A 89 17.04 4.78 3.22
CA TYR A 89 15.99 3.91 3.78
C TYR A 89 14.88 4.67 4.51
N ARG A 90 13.63 4.31 4.20
CA ARG A 90 12.35 4.95 4.56
C ARG A 90 12.07 6.30 3.91
N GLY A 91 13.06 6.89 3.22
CA GLY A 91 12.90 8.15 2.51
C GLY A 91 12.00 8.02 1.28
N THR A 92 11.22 9.06 1.03
CA THR A 92 10.43 9.24 -0.19
C THR A 92 10.78 10.54 -0.90
N SER A 93 10.73 10.56 -2.22
CA SER A 93 10.77 11.82 -2.98
C SER A 93 9.44 12.57 -2.86
N PRO A 94 9.38 13.85 -3.24
CA PRO A 94 8.13 14.46 -3.68
C PRO A 94 7.54 13.69 -4.87
N TYR A 95 6.24 13.88 -5.14
CA TYR A 95 5.69 13.46 -6.42
C TYR A 95 6.25 14.35 -7.54
N LEU A 96 6.66 13.69 -8.61
CA LEU A 96 7.03 14.29 -9.89
C LEU A 96 5.79 14.24 -10.77
N THR A 97 5.40 15.38 -11.33
CA THR A 97 4.29 15.46 -12.29
C THR A 97 4.90 15.49 -13.68
N GLU A 98 4.68 14.42 -14.44
CA GLU A 98 5.32 14.20 -15.73
C GLU A 98 4.29 13.86 -16.80
N PRO A 99 4.55 14.13 -18.09
CA PRO A 99 3.70 13.66 -19.19
C PRO A 99 3.45 12.15 -19.10
N ALA A 100 2.27 11.69 -19.49
CA ALA A 100 1.98 10.26 -19.52
C ALA A 100 2.88 9.56 -20.54
N GLY A 101 3.42 8.40 -20.17
CA GLY A 101 4.33 7.64 -21.03
C GLY A 101 5.25 6.69 -20.26
N THR A 102 6.20 6.09 -20.97
CA THR A 102 7.16 5.16 -20.38
C THR A 102 8.40 5.89 -19.89
N TYR A 103 8.71 5.71 -18.61
CA TYR A 103 9.88 6.29 -17.97
C TYR A 103 10.89 5.20 -17.62
N THR A 104 12.16 5.50 -17.76
CA THR A 104 13.25 4.70 -17.21
C THR A 104 13.71 5.32 -15.90
N LEU A 105 13.55 4.58 -14.81
CA LEU A 105 14.13 4.89 -13.52
C LEU A 105 15.51 4.27 -13.40
N THR A 106 16.47 5.09 -12.99
CA THR A 106 17.85 4.69 -12.76
C THR A 106 18.27 5.07 -11.35
N ALA A 107 18.68 4.10 -10.53
CA ALA A 107 19.22 4.31 -9.19
C ALA A 107 20.73 4.11 -9.19
N ARG A 108 21.48 5.08 -8.66
CA ARG A 108 22.94 5.01 -8.48
C ARG A 108 23.29 5.22 -7.00
N PRO A 109 24.40 4.68 -6.49
CA PRO A 109 24.86 5.02 -5.15
C PRO A 109 24.94 6.54 -4.97
N ALA A 110 24.49 7.06 -3.82
CA ALA A 110 24.45 8.50 -3.59
C ALA A 110 25.85 9.13 -3.72
N GLY A 111 25.93 10.23 -4.48
CA GLY A 111 27.17 10.94 -4.79
C GLY A 111 28.02 10.29 -5.87
N ALA A 112 27.58 9.18 -6.48
CA ALA A 112 28.27 8.61 -7.63
C ALA A 112 28.16 9.52 -8.87
N ALA A 113 29.16 9.45 -9.75
CA ALA A 113 29.10 10.20 -11.00
C ALA A 113 27.88 9.75 -11.85
N PRO A 114 27.20 10.65 -12.58
CA PRO A 114 26.05 10.28 -13.41
C PRO A 114 26.37 9.19 -14.46
N GLU A 115 27.62 9.12 -14.92
CA GLU A 115 28.09 8.12 -15.89
C GLU A 115 28.39 6.75 -15.27
N SER A 116 28.29 6.63 -13.94
CA SER A 116 28.55 5.36 -13.24
C SER A 116 27.48 4.31 -13.57
N PRO A 117 27.84 3.02 -13.60
CA PRO A 117 26.87 1.95 -13.79
C PRO A 117 25.77 2.01 -12.73
N PRO A 118 24.49 1.93 -13.12
CA PRO A 118 23.41 1.98 -12.16
C PRO A 118 23.27 0.68 -11.37
N ALA A 119 22.87 0.81 -10.10
CA ALA A 119 22.54 -0.32 -9.24
C ALA A 119 21.18 -0.93 -9.63
N VAL A 120 20.25 -0.08 -10.07
CA VAL A 120 18.94 -0.49 -10.59
C VAL A 120 18.61 0.35 -11.82
N ARG A 121 18.10 -0.30 -12.86
CA ARG A 121 17.55 0.36 -14.05
C ARG A 121 16.28 -0.36 -14.47
N VAL A 122 15.14 0.32 -14.40
CA VAL A 122 13.83 -0.28 -14.68
C VAL A 122 12.99 0.69 -15.50
N SER A 123 12.20 0.18 -16.44
CA SER A 123 11.21 0.96 -17.16
C SER A 123 9.82 0.74 -16.56
N LEU A 124 9.05 1.81 -16.40
CA LEU A 124 7.67 1.77 -15.93
C LEU A 124 6.81 2.72 -16.76
N GLU A 125 5.55 2.34 -16.96
CA GLU A 125 4.56 3.21 -17.59
C GLU A 125 3.91 4.09 -16.52
N VAL A 126 3.81 5.40 -16.79
CA VAL A 126 3.08 6.37 -15.98
C VAL A 126 1.85 6.80 -16.79
N PRO A 127 0.66 6.21 -16.55
CA PRO A 127 -0.55 6.60 -17.25
C PRO A 127 -1.05 7.99 -16.84
N ALA A 128 -1.77 8.65 -17.74
CA ALA A 128 -2.38 9.93 -17.44
C ALA A 128 -3.42 9.83 -16.31
N GLY A 129 -3.47 10.84 -15.44
CA GLY A 129 -4.42 10.90 -14.33
C GLY A 129 -4.17 9.90 -13.19
N THR A 130 -3.06 9.17 -13.24
CA THR A 130 -2.66 8.24 -12.18
C THR A 130 -1.55 8.83 -11.31
N ALA A 131 -1.43 8.31 -10.09
CA ALA A 131 -0.28 8.53 -9.24
C ALA A 131 0.30 7.18 -8.85
N GLN A 132 1.63 7.06 -8.88
CA GLN A 132 2.32 5.82 -8.55
C GLN A 132 3.51 6.08 -7.65
N THR A 133 3.77 5.15 -6.73
CA THR A 133 5.00 5.09 -5.96
C THR A 133 5.88 3.94 -6.45
N ALA A 134 7.05 4.27 -6.98
CA ALA A 134 8.15 3.37 -7.28
C ALA A 134 8.95 3.06 -6.00
N ALA A 135 8.63 1.97 -5.32
CA ALA A 135 9.25 1.54 -4.08
C ALA A 135 10.40 0.53 -4.32
N PHE A 136 11.61 0.86 -3.88
CA PHE A 136 12.75 -0.06 -3.90
C PHE A 136 12.78 -0.91 -2.63
N VAL A 137 12.58 -2.21 -2.75
CA VAL A 137 12.60 -3.19 -1.64
C VAL A 137 13.73 -4.19 -1.86
N ASP A 138 14.22 -4.84 -0.81
CA ASP A 138 15.18 -5.94 -0.96
C ASP A 138 14.52 -7.14 -1.65
N SER A 139 15.15 -7.66 -2.69
CA SER A 139 14.84 -9.01 -3.15
C SER A 139 15.18 -9.98 -2.03
N THR A 140 14.19 -10.76 -1.58
CA THR A 140 14.41 -11.82 -0.59
C THR A 140 15.13 -13.04 -1.18
N THR A 141 15.30 -13.07 -2.51
CA THR A 141 16.00 -14.14 -3.24
C THR A 141 17.46 -13.79 -3.50
N THR A 142 17.75 -12.56 -3.94
CA THR A 142 19.10 -12.15 -4.34
C THR A 142 19.78 -11.21 -3.34
N GLY A 143 19.01 -10.61 -2.43
CA GLY A 143 19.48 -9.56 -1.52
C GLY A 143 19.72 -8.21 -2.20
N ALA A 144 19.53 -8.10 -3.52
CA ALA A 144 19.65 -6.86 -4.27
C ALA A 144 18.33 -6.07 -4.27
N PRO A 145 18.36 -4.74 -4.40
CA PRO A 145 17.13 -3.94 -4.49
C PRO A 145 16.32 -4.26 -5.75
N GLU A 146 15.00 -4.41 -5.59
CA GLU A 146 14.00 -4.66 -6.62
C GLU A 146 12.96 -3.53 -6.60
N LEU A 147 12.40 -3.19 -7.77
CA LEU A 147 11.35 -2.19 -7.89
C LEU A 147 9.96 -2.80 -7.73
N GLN A 148 9.18 -2.25 -6.82
CA GLN A 148 7.75 -2.45 -6.69
C GLN A 148 7.00 -1.17 -7.06
N VAL A 149 6.07 -1.25 -8.00
CA VAL A 149 5.20 -0.12 -8.36
C VAL A 149 3.90 -0.24 -7.57
N LEU A 150 3.53 0.84 -6.88
CA LEU A 150 2.31 0.95 -6.09
C LEU A 150 1.41 2.00 -6.72
N ASP A 151 0.15 1.67 -6.99
CA ASP A 151 -0.83 2.66 -7.47
C ASP A 151 -1.38 3.45 -6.28
N ASP A 152 -1.23 4.77 -6.33
CA ASP A 152 -1.61 5.69 -5.27
C ASP A 152 -2.98 6.29 -5.59
N GLN A 153 -3.82 6.48 -4.58
CA GLN A 153 -5.10 7.14 -4.79
C GLN A 153 -4.92 8.63 -5.14
N THR A 154 -5.55 9.04 -6.23
CA THR A 154 -5.63 10.44 -6.70
C THR A 154 -6.94 11.10 -6.30
N ALA A 155 -7.96 10.32 -5.92
CA ALA A 155 -9.21 10.83 -5.39
C ALA A 155 -9.14 10.99 -3.86
N PRO A 156 -9.62 12.11 -3.30
CA PRO A 156 -9.66 12.31 -1.85
C PRO A 156 -10.65 11.34 -1.19
N ALA A 157 -10.43 11.08 0.11
CA ALA A 157 -11.40 10.35 0.91
C ALA A 157 -12.69 11.17 1.09
N PRO A 158 -13.85 10.53 1.34
CA PRO A 158 -15.09 11.26 1.66
C PRO A 158 -14.92 12.22 2.84
N ALA A 159 -15.68 13.32 2.84
CA ALA A 159 -15.68 14.28 3.95
C ALA A 159 -16.03 13.59 5.29
N GLY A 160 -15.30 13.96 6.34
CA GLY A 160 -15.31 13.32 7.66
C GLY A 160 -14.47 12.04 7.77
N SER A 161 -13.82 11.59 6.70
CA SER A 161 -13.07 10.33 6.65
C SER A 161 -11.68 10.50 6.06
N ALA A 162 -10.85 9.48 6.22
CA ALA A 162 -9.54 9.33 5.62
C ALA A 162 -9.40 7.92 5.03
N GLN A 163 -8.54 7.74 4.05
CA GLN A 163 -8.12 6.43 3.56
C GLN A 163 -6.70 6.14 4.00
N VAL A 164 -6.46 4.90 4.40
CA VAL A 164 -5.15 4.45 4.87
C VAL A 164 -4.82 3.08 4.32
N ARG A 165 -3.58 2.89 3.89
CA ARG A 165 -3.00 1.56 3.58
C ARG A 165 -1.67 1.38 4.30
N VAL A 166 -1.15 0.16 4.31
CA VAL A 166 0.13 -0.18 4.91
C VAL A 166 1.06 -0.76 3.86
N VAL A 167 2.31 -0.31 3.86
CA VAL A 167 3.40 -0.93 3.10
C VAL A 167 4.44 -1.44 4.08
N GLN A 168 4.76 -2.72 3.99
CA GLN A 168 5.69 -3.36 4.91
C GLN A 168 7.11 -3.32 4.33
N GLY A 169 7.93 -2.38 4.82
CA GLY A 169 9.34 -2.18 4.44
C GLY A 169 10.36 -2.54 5.52
N ALA A 170 9.97 -3.26 6.57
CA ALA A 170 10.81 -3.74 7.66
C ALA A 170 11.28 -5.18 7.39
N ASN A 171 12.35 -5.35 6.63
CA ASN A 171 12.91 -6.69 6.38
C ASN A 171 13.30 -7.38 7.71
N GLY A 172 13.35 -8.71 7.77
CA GLY A 172 13.90 -9.46 8.91
C GLY A 172 13.13 -9.39 10.24
N VAL A 173 11.95 -8.74 10.28
CA VAL A 173 11.11 -8.67 11.48
C VAL A 173 10.00 -9.73 11.48
N GLY A 174 9.99 -10.63 10.50
CA GLY A 174 8.87 -11.55 10.29
C GLY A 174 7.59 -10.83 9.88
N ALA A 175 6.47 -11.56 9.84
CA ALA A 175 5.19 -10.99 9.48
C ALA A 175 4.66 -10.04 10.54
N LEU A 176 3.87 -9.05 10.10
CA LEU A 176 3.29 -8.03 10.94
C LEU A 176 1.77 -8.13 10.98
N ASP A 177 1.21 -8.06 12.17
CA ASP A 177 -0.19 -7.70 12.36
C ASP A 177 -0.24 -6.18 12.63
N VAL A 178 -1.03 -5.45 11.85
CA VAL A 178 -1.13 -3.98 11.89
C VAL A 178 -2.58 -3.58 12.08
N GLY A 179 -2.86 -2.80 13.13
CA GLY A 179 -4.21 -2.38 13.45
C GLY A 179 -4.29 -0.94 13.94
N LEU A 180 -5.47 -0.34 13.77
CA LEU A 180 -5.81 0.93 14.41
C LEU A 180 -6.61 0.63 15.69
N LEU A 181 -6.11 1.05 16.85
CA LEU A 181 -6.77 0.79 18.13
C LEU A 181 -8.15 1.48 18.17
N GLY A 182 -9.20 0.69 18.40
CA GLY A 182 -10.59 1.17 18.36
C GLY A 182 -11.11 1.44 16.95
N GLY A 183 -10.47 0.84 15.93
CA GLY A 183 -10.82 0.93 14.52
C GLY A 183 -10.71 -0.44 13.84
N PRO A 184 -10.82 -0.49 12.50
CA PRO A 184 -10.65 -1.74 11.78
C PRO A 184 -9.19 -2.22 11.84
N PRO A 185 -8.94 -3.54 11.75
CA PRO A 185 -7.61 -4.05 11.45
C PRO A 185 -7.20 -3.55 10.06
N LEU A 186 -5.90 -3.27 9.88
CA LEU A 186 -5.35 -2.87 8.58
C LEU A 186 -4.73 -4.06 7.85
N ALA A 187 -4.07 -4.96 8.59
CA ALA A 187 -3.50 -6.18 8.04
C ALA A 187 -3.28 -7.24 9.12
N GLY A 188 -3.44 -8.50 8.75
CA GLY A 188 -2.95 -9.67 9.48
C GLY A 188 -1.90 -10.39 8.64
N ASP A 189 -0.84 -10.90 9.28
CA ASP A 189 0.25 -11.63 8.62
C ASP A 189 0.85 -10.86 7.42
N LEU A 190 1.08 -9.55 7.57
CA LEU A 190 1.63 -8.69 6.52
C LEU A 190 3.14 -8.87 6.38
N PHE A 191 3.56 -9.05 5.14
CA PHE A 191 4.86 -9.60 4.79
C PHE A 191 5.78 -8.55 4.17
N TYR A 192 7.11 -8.69 4.32
CA TYR A 192 8.06 -7.73 3.74
C TYR A 192 7.83 -7.57 2.22
N GLY A 193 7.79 -6.33 1.73
CA GLY A 193 7.47 -6.00 0.35
C GLY A 193 5.97 -6.10 0.00
N SER A 194 5.09 -6.37 0.96
CA SER A 194 3.64 -6.41 0.72
C SER A 194 2.98 -5.07 1.01
N THR A 195 1.90 -4.80 0.28
CA THR A 195 1.08 -3.59 0.40
C THR A 195 -0.38 -3.99 0.57
N THR A 196 -1.08 -3.34 1.51
CA THR A 196 -2.51 -3.55 1.69
C THR A 196 -3.33 -2.71 0.71
N PRO A 197 -4.60 -3.07 0.46
CA PRO A 197 -5.57 -2.12 -0.05
C PRO A 197 -5.75 -0.91 0.89
N TYR A 198 -6.34 0.16 0.37
CA TYR A 198 -6.80 1.29 1.19
C TYR A 198 -8.06 0.92 1.97
N VAL A 199 -8.12 1.37 3.22
CA VAL A 199 -9.26 1.24 4.12
C VAL A 199 -9.74 2.64 4.49
N THR A 200 -11.05 2.88 4.33
CA THR A 200 -11.66 4.13 4.77
C THR A 200 -11.92 4.08 6.28
N VAL A 201 -11.47 5.10 6.99
CA VAL A 201 -11.60 5.25 8.45
C VAL A 201 -12.00 6.68 8.80
N PRO A 202 -12.62 6.92 9.98
CA PRO A 202 -12.84 8.28 10.45
C PRO A 202 -11.56 9.12 10.47
N ALA A 203 -11.66 10.37 10.00
CA ALA A 203 -10.56 11.33 10.05
C ALA A 203 -10.33 11.78 11.49
N ARG A 204 -9.20 11.37 12.06
CA ARG A 204 -8.79 11.70 13.43
C ARG A 204 -7.36 11.22 13.69
N GLU A 205 -6.90 11.51 14.89
CA GLU A 205 -5.74 10.84 15.47
C GLU A 205 -6.07 9.37 15.80
N TRP A 206 -5.19 8.48 15.36
CA TRP A 206 -5.26 7.04 15.58
C TRP A 206 -4.02 6.55 16.30
N ARG A 207 -4.19 5.61 17.24
CA ARG A 207 -3.07 4.80 17.72
C ARG A 207 -2.94 3.57 16.84
N VAL A 208 -1.80 3.46 16.17
CA VAL A 208 -1.41 2.29 15.38
C VAL A 208 -0.73 1.29 16.31
N ASP A 209 -1.18 0.04 16.31
CA ASP A 209 -0.55 -1.08 16.99
C ASP A 209 0.04 -2.02 15.93
N ILE A 210 1.34 -2.29 16.05
CA ILE A 210 2.08 -3.19 15.18
C ILE A 210 2.70 -4.28 16.02
N ARG A 211 2.46 -5.52 15.62
CA ARG A 211 3.00 -6.70 16.29
C ARG A 211 3.67 -7.60 15.27
N SER A 212 4.95 -7.84 15.47
CA SER A 212 5.72 -8.82 14.70
C SER A 212 5.53 -10.22 15.27
N ARG A 213 5.49 -11.22 14.39
CA ARG A 213 5.51 -12.64 14.78
C ARG A 213 6.81 -13.08 15.46
N LEU A 214 7.89 -12.29 15.32
CA LEU A 214 9.16 -12.50 16.02
C LEU A 214 9.25 -11.75 17.35
N GLY A 215 8.16 -11.11 17.79
CA GLY A 215 8.01 -10.54 19.13
C GLY A 215 8.23 -9.03 19.23
N SER A 216 8.76 -8.37 18.20
CA SER A 216 8.86 -6.90 18.18
C SER A 216 7.47 -6.27 18.13
N THR A 217 7.26 -5.17 18.84
CA THR A 217 6.00 -4.43 18.79
C THR A 217 6.26 -2.94 18.73
N ASN A 218 5.41 -2.19 18.04
CA ASN A 218 5.39 -0.74 18.09
C ASN A 218 3.96 -0.25 18.31
N ARG A 219 3.81 0.71 19.22
CA ARG A 219 2.60 1.54 19.30
C ARG A 219 2.98 2.98 19.07
N THR A 220 2.37 3.57 18.07
CA THR A 220 2.59 4.97 17.73
C THR A 220 1.27 5.64 17.39
N THR A 221 1.30 6.95 17.32
CA THR A 221 0.14 7.77 17.00
C THR A 221 0.32 8.37 15.62
N VAL A 222 -0.72 8.29 14.79
CA VAL A 222 -0.77 8.87 13.45
C VAL A 222 -2.04 9.69 13.30
N THR A 223 -1.90 10.91 12.80
CA THR A 223 -3.05 11.76 12.45
C THR A 223 -3.43 11.50 11.00
N LEU A 224 -4.66 11.02 10.79
CA LEU A 224 -5.23 10.87 9.45
C LEU A 224 -6.16 12.07 9.20
N PRO A 225 -5.80 12.99 8.26
CA PRO A 225 -6.52 14.23 8.06
C PRO A 225 -7.86 14.01 7.34
N ASP A 226 -8.78 14.96 7.49
CA ASP A 226 -10.06 14.94 6.79
C ASP A 226 -9.89 14.96 5.27
N SER A 227 -10.63 14.09 4.59
CA SER A 227 -10.52 13.80 3.16
C SER A 227 -9.12 13.31 2.71
N GLY A 228 -8.26 12.94 3.66
CA GLY A 228 -6.88 12.53 3.41
C GLY A 228 -6.73 11.07 2.99
N VAL A 229 -5.72 10.80 2.19
CA VAL A 229 -5.20 9.49 1.80
C VAL A 229 -3.75 9.37 2.28
N THR A 230 -3.45 8.33 3.06
CA THR A 230 -2.15 8.14 3.70
C THR A 230 -1.63 6.72 3.52
N THR A 231 -0.36 6.57 3.14
CA THR A 231 0.36 5.30 3.23
C THR A 231 1.16 5.25 4.53
N LEU A 232 0.98 4.18 5.32
CA LEU A 232 1.82 3.87 6.47
C LEU A 232 2.97 2.97 6.03
N PHE A 233 4.17 3.52 5.88
CA PHE A 233 5.38 2.72 5.66
C PHE A 233 5.87 2.20 7.00
N VAL A 234 5.89 0.87 7.15
CA VAL A 234 6.43 0.23 8.35
C VAL A 234 7.85 -0.20 8.07
N GLY A 235 8.82 0.42 8.74
CA GLY A 235 10.23 0.10 8.65
C GLY A 235 10.80 -0.47 9.96
N ARG A 236 12.12 -0.61 10.00
CA ARG A 236 12.86 -0.92 11.22
C ARG A 236 13.97 0.10 11.48
N GLU A 237 14.32 0.31 12.73
CA GLU A 237 15.56 1.00 13.08
C GLU A 237 16.75 0.03 13.01
N PRO A 238 18.01 0.53 13.00
CA PRO A 238 19.20 -0.32 13.00
C PRO A 238 19.28 -1.29 14.18
N ASP A 239 18.63 -0.97 15.30
CA ASP A 239 18.51 -1.84 16.49
C ASP A 239 17.39 -2.89 16.38
N GLY A 240 16.67 -2.91 15.25
CA GLY A 240 15.59 -3.85 14.96
C GLY A 240 14.21 -3.42 15.49
N GLN A 241 14.09 -2.26 16.13
CA GLN A 241 12.79 -1.73 16.55
C GLN A 241 11.92 -1.35 15.36
N LEU A 242 10.62 -1.66 15.43
CA LEU A 242 9.68 -1.27 14.37
C LEU A 242 9.42 0.23 14.44
N ILE A 243 9.32 0.88 13.28
CA ILE A 243 8.93 2.29 13.14
C ILE A 243 7.86 2.43 12.06
N VAL A 244 6.99 3.42 12.21
CA VAL A 244 5.94 3.76 11.23
C VAL A 244 6.14 5.18 10.76
N GLU A 245 6.11 5.35 9.45
CA GLU A 245 6.13 6.65 8.80
C GLU A 245 4.84 6.83 8.02
N ALA A 246 4.05 7.84 8.40
CA ALA A 246 2.80 8.18 7.75
C ALA A 246 3.08 9.19 6.64
N VAL A 247 2.96 8.75 5.39
CA VAL A 247 3.27 9.55 4.21
C VAL A 247 1.97 9.87 3.47
N PRO A 248 1.64 11.17 3.26
CA PRO A 248 0.48 11.56 2.46
C PRO A 248 0.62 11.07 1.01
N ASP A 249 -0.45 10.51 0.45
CA ASP A 249 -0.52 10.15 -0.96
C ASP A 249 -1.04 11.29 -1.82
N ALA A 250 -1.02 11.10 -3.15
CA ALA A 250 -1.30 12.14 -4.13
C ALA A 250 -2.61 12.89 -3.86
N ALA A 251 -3.70 12.18 -3.57
CA ALA A 251 -4.99 12.78 -3.22
C ALA A 251 -4.96 13.77 -2.03
N THR A 252 -3.96 13.69 -1.16
CA THR A 252 -3.79 14.58 0.01
C THR A 252 -2.89 15.77 -0.29
N VAL A 253 -2.03 15.67 -1.31
CA VAL A 253 -1.07 16.72 -1.65
C VAL A 253 -1.80 17.83 -2.43
N ALA A 254 -1.73 19.07 -1.95
CA ALA A 254 -2.38 20.20 -2.60
C ALA A 254 -1.84 20.42 -4.02
N GLY A 255 -2.73 20.47 -5.02
CA GLY A 255 -2.38 20.68 -6.43
C GLY A 255 -2.51 19.44 -7.33
N VAL A 256 -2.94 18.30 -6.79
CA VAL A 256 -3.24 17.10 -7.57
C VAL A 256 -4.61 17.22 -8.24
N PRO A 257 -4.69 17.14 -9.58
CA PRO A 257 -5.98 17.12 -10.25
C PRO A 257 -6.71 15.82 -9.93
N ALA A 258 -7.90 15.92 -9.33
CA ALA A 258 -8.77 14.76 -9.18
C ALA A 258 -9.20 14.25 -10.57
N PRO A 259 -9.32 12.92 -10.78
CA PRO A 259 -9.92 12.38 -12.00
C PRO A 259 -11.30 13.00 -12.22
N GLY A 260 -11.52 13.59 -13.39
CA GLY A 260 -12.70 14.41 -13.66
C GLY A 260 -14.02 13.65 -13.50
N THR A 261 -14.74 13.90 -12.41
CA THR A 261 -16.19 13.67 -12.36
C THR A 261 -16.88 14.80 -13.12
N GLU A 262 -17.69 14.45 -14.12
CA GLU A 262 -18.58 15.40 -14.81
C GLU A 262 -19.40 16.21 -13.78
N PRO A 263 -19.55 17.53 -13.94
CA PRO A 263 -20.34 18.32 -12.99
C PRO A 263 -21.84 18.02 -13.17
N THR A 264 -22.43 17.32 -12.21
CA THR A 264 -23.87 17.42 -11.97
C THR A 264 -24.23 18.87 -11.62
N THR A 265 -25.12 19.45 -12.41
CA THR A 265 -25.69 20.80 -12.24
C THR A 265 -26.12 21.07 -10.80
N PRO A 266 -25.78 22.24 -10.20
CA PRO A 266 -26.20 22.57 -8.84
C PRO A 266 -27.73 22.73 -8.75
N GLN A 267 -28.39 21.84 -8.01
CA GLN A 267 -29.77 22.02 -7.59
C GLN A 267 -29.82 23.07 -6.47
N ALA A 268 -30.67 24.08 -6.63
CA ALA A 268 -30.75 25.24 -5.75
C ALA A 268 -31.04 24.87 -4.28
N THR A 269 -30.25 25.45 -3.37
CA THR A 269 -30.45 25.44 -1.91
C THR A 269 -31.80 26.05 -1.52
N PRO A 270 -32.65 25.39 -0.71
CA PRO A 270 -33.74 26.05 -0.03
C PRO A 270 -33.22 26.83 1.19
N THR A 271 -33.62 28.10 1.29
CA THR A 271 -33.36 29.05 2.38
C THR A 271 -33.73 28.49 3.76
N PRO A 272 -32.93 28.75 4.83
CA PRO A 272 -33.25 28.29 6.19
C PRO A 272 -34.46 29.04 6.77
N ARG A 273 -35.37 28.30 7.42
CA ARG A 273 -36.51 28.83 8.17
C ARG A 273 -36.06 29.19 9.60
N PRO A 274 -36.60 30.26 10.24
CA PRO A 274 -36.17 30.69 11.57
C PRO A 274 -36.59 29.73 12.70
N THR A 275 -35.73 29.62 13.70
CA THR A 275 -35.90 28.91 14.98
C THR A 275 -37.10 29.45 15.78
N PRO A 276 -37.94 28.60 16.40
CA PRO A 276 -38.85 29.00 17.47
C PRO A 276 -38.27 28.73 18.86
N ASP A 277 -38.68 29.59 19.80
CA ASP A 277 -38.29 29.72 21.22
C ASP A 277 -38.45 28.46 22.10
N PRO A 278 -37.77 28.41 23.26
CA PRO A 278 -37.69 27.22 24.12
C PRO A 278 -38.73 27.29 25.25
N GLU A 279 -39.92 26.70 25.08
CA GLU A 279 -40.82 26.46 26.22
C GLU A 279 -41.89 25.41 25.87
N THR A 280 -41.60 24.11 26.05
CA THR A 280 -42.59 23.08 26.43
C THR A 280 -41.87 21.81 26.92
N PRO A 281 -42.23 21.19 28.07
CA PRO A 281 -41.53 20.04 28.62
C PRO A 281 -41.86 18.72 27.88
N LEU A 282 -40.84 17.90 27.63
CA LEU A 282 -40.99 16.52 27.14
C LEU A 282 -41.52 15.58 28.25
N PRO A 283 -42.39 14.60 27.91
CA PRO A 283 -42.94 13.64 28.87
C PRO A 283 -41.87 12.62 29.35
N ALA A 284 -41.99 12.24 30.62
CA ALA A 284 -41.07 11.37 31.34
C ALA A 284 -40.96 9.94 30.75
N ALA A 285 -39.73 9.41 30.74
CA ALA A 285 -39.41 8.05 30.31
C ALA A 285 -40.07 6.97 31.20
N PRO A 286 -40.44 5.80 30.63
CA PRO A 286 -40.98 4.69 31.40
C PRO A 286 -39.92 4.06 32.33
N ARG A 287 -40.35 3.80 33.56
CA ARG A 287 -39.57 3.21 34.65
C ARG A 287 -39.33 1.71 34.39
N VAL A 288 -38.07 1.30 34.36
CA VAL A 288 -37.66 -0.12 34.43
C VAL A 288 -37.49 -0.50 35.92
N PRO A 289 -38.05 -1.62 36.40
CA PRO A 289 -37.88 -2.06 37.79
C PRO A 289 -36.45 -2.60 38.06
N PRO A 290 -35.94 -2.48 39.30
CA PRO A 290 -34.58 -2.90 39.64
C PRO A 290 -34.47 -4.40 39.84
N VAL A 291 -33.39 -5.01 39.32
CA VAL A 291 -32.96 -6.38 39.65
C VAL A 291 -31.94 -6.31 40.80
N PRO A 292 -31.96 -7.25 41.78
CA PRO A 292 -31.33 -7.06 43.08
C PRO A 292 -29.81 -7.22 43.07
N ARG A 293 -29.14 -6.45 43.93
CA ARG A 293 -27.76 -6.63 44.36
C ARG A 293 -27.69 -7.67 45.50
N GLY A 294 -26.86 -8.69 45.35
CA GLY A 294 -26.05 -9.25 46.45
C GLY A 294 -24.59 -8.98 46.08
N GLY A 295 -23.70 -8.46 46.91
CA GLY A 295 -23.66 -8.46 48.37
C GLY A 295 -22.67 -9.52 48.83
N THR A 296 -21.37 -9.18 48.86
CA THR A 296 -20.47 -9.41 50.01
C THR A 296 -19.13 -8.72 49.79
N GLU A 297 -18.68 -8.08 50.86
CA GLU A 297 -17.47 -7.32 51.05
C GLU A 297 -16.23 -8.20 51.26
N ALA A 298 -15.07 -7.54 51.08
CA ALA A 298 -13.74 -7.73 51.71
C ALA A 298 -12.68 -7.77 50.60
N GLY A 299 -11.64 -6.94 50.56
CA GLY A 299 -10.95 -6.26 51.63
C GLY A 299 -9.46 -6.62 51.53
N LEU A 300 -8.66 -5.65 51.06
CA LEU A 300 -7.22 -5.47 51.30
C LEU A 300 -6.19 -6.42 50.67
N GLY A 301 -5.21 -5.80 50.00
CA GLY A 301 -3.79 -6.07 50.28
C GLY A 301 -2.94 -6.69 49.17
N GLY A 302 -2.22 -5.82 48.44
CA GLY A 302 -0.76 -5.86 48.37
C GLY A 302 0.00 -7.06 47.74
N LEU A 303 0.88 -6.67 46.81
CA LEU A 303 2.23 -7.20 46.54
C LEU A 303 2.42 -8.32 45.49
N ALA A 304 3.12 -7.90 44.43
CA ALA A 304 4.37 -8.48 43.92
C ALA A 304 4.42 -9.88 43.28
N THR A 305 4.75 -9.83 41.98
CA THR A 305 5.68 -10.70 41.22
C THR A 305 5.26 -12.13 40.81
N PRO A 306 5.77 -12.62 39.66
CA PRO A 306 5.15 -13.67 38.88
C PRO A 306 5.83 -15.03 39.08
N THR A 307 5.09 -16.12 38.96
CA THR A 307 5.67 -17.41 38.53
C THR A 307 4.61 -18.34 37.95
N LEU A 308 4.82 -18.67 36.67
CA LEU A 308 4.52 -19.92 35.97
C LEU A 308 3.30 -20.72 36.45
N LEU A 309 2.20 -20.59 35.72
CA LEU A 309 1.30 -21.71 35.47
C LEU A 309 0.91 -21.73 34.00
N SER A 310 1.41 -22.75 33.31
CA SER A 310 0.82 -23.24 32.07
C SER A 310 -0.65 -23.57 32.28
N ALA A 311 -1.43 -23.38 31.22
CA ALA A 311 -2.82 -23.78 31.07
C ALA A 311 -3.85 -22.99 31.90
N VAL A 312 -4.61 -22.15 31.20
CA VAL A 312 -6.05 -22.28 30.94
C VAL A 312 -6.56 -20.89 30.58
N GLY A 313 -7.22 -20.77 29.42
CA GLY A 313 -7.82 -19.52 28.96
C GLY A 313 -8.56 -19.63 27.63
N ASP A 314 -8.76 -20.85 27.13
CA ASP A 314 -9.85 -21.27 26.23
C ASP A 314 -11.23 -20.92 26.81
N TRP A 315 -11.61 -19.65 26.92
CA TRP A 315 -12.96 -19.28 27.38
C TRP A 315 -13.55 -18.00 26.75
N PHE A 316 -12.87 -17.35 25.79
CA PHE A 316 -13.42 -16.16 25.10
C PHE A 316 -13.52 -16.29 23.56
N SER A 317 -13.18 -17.44 22.97
CA SER A 317 -13.34 -17.73 21.53
C SER A 317 -14.78 -18.08 21.13
N GLY A 318 -15.75 -17.97 22.04
CA GLY A 318 -17.08 -18.54 21.86
C GLY A 318 -18.11 -17.64 21.16
N LEU A 319 -17.84 -16.36 20.95
CA LEU A 319 -18.83 -15.44 20.41
C LEU A 319 -18.15 -14.42 19.52
N PHE A 320 -18.60 -14.38 18.27
CA PHE A 320 -18.22 -13.45 17.21
C PHE A 320 -16.98 -13.84 16.42
N THR A 321 -17.27 -14.63 15.37
CA THR A 321 -16.90 -14.31 13.97
C THR A 321 -15.45 -13.89 13.74
N ASP A 322 -14.56 -14.77 13.25
CA ASP A 322 -13.79 -14.45 12.04
C ASP A 322 -12.89 -15.59 11.48
N GLU A 323 -12.51 -15.44 10.20
CA GLU A 323 -11.13 -15.51 9.69
C GLU A 323 -10.23 -16.74 9.97
N THR A 324 -10.50 -17.88 9.34
CA THR A 324 -9.56 -19.01 9.36
C THR A 324 -9.39 -19.75 8.04
N ASP A 325 -10.01 -19.27 6.96
CA ASP A 325 -10.09 -20.03 5.70
C ASP A 325 -9.15 -19.49 4.62
N VAL A 326 -8.01 -18.90 5.02
CA VAL A 326 -6.93 -18.55 4.08
C VAL A 326 -5.89 -19.67 4.15
N PRO A 327 -5.70 -20.46 3.08
CA PRO A 327 -4.76 -21.56 3.09
C PRO A 327 -3.32 -21.05 3.19
N PRO A 328 -2.43 -21.76 3.90
CA PRO A 328 -1.00 -21.48 3.83
C PRO A 328 -0.49 -21.85 2.43
N ALA A 329 0.12 -20.88 1.78
CA ALA A 329 0.75 -20.99 0.48
C ALA A 329 1.80 -22.14 0.42
N PRO A 330 1.86 -22.94 -0.66
CA PRO A 330 2.85 -24.01 -0.81
C PRO A 330 4.27 -23.44 -1.07
N ARG A 331 5.29 -23.96 -0.38
CA ARG A 331 6.66 -23.42 -0.38
C ARG A 331 7.54 -24.01 -1.49
N MET A 332 8.36 -23.18 -2.14
CA MET A 332 9.30 -23.56 -3.21
C MET A 332 10.72 -23.87 -2.70
N PRO A 333 11.48 -24.73 -3.41
CA PRO A 333 12.92 -24.86 -3.22
C PRO A 333 13.65 -23.64 -3.83
N LEU A 334 14.80 -23.28 -3.24
CA LEU A 334 15.62 -22.14 -3.65
C LEU A 334 16.44 -22.45 -4.92
N ALA A 335 15.79 -22.66 -6.07
CA ALA A 335 16.42 -22.61 -7.40
C ALA A 335 15.35 -22.68 -8.51
N ALA A 336 15.58 -21.91 -9.59
CA ALA A 336 14.89 -21.90 -10.88
C ALA A 336 13.61 -21.05 -11.00
N ALA A 337 13.76 -19.73 -10.88
CA ALA A 337 12.96 -18.81 -11.69
C ALA A 337 13.67 -18.62 -13.03
N LEU A 338 13.28 -19.37 -14.06
CA LEU A 338 13.58 -18.96 -15.43
C LEU A 338 12.71 -17.74 -15.73
N ALA A 339 13.33 -16.67 -16.22
CA ALA A 339 12.63 -15.45 -16.59
C ALA A 339 11.52 -15.77 -17.59
N ALA A 340 10.27 -15.46 -17.24
CA ALA A 340 9.17 -15.49 -18.19
C ALA A 340 9.46 -14.45 -19.27
N PRO A 341 9.45 -14.80 -20.57
CA PRO A 341 9.54 -13.80 -21.63
C PRO A 341 8.34 -12.86 -21.53
N GLU A 342 8.50 -11.60 -21.95
CA GLU A 342 7.35 -10.77 -22.33
C GLU A 342 6.67 -11.45 -23.52
N GLY A 343 5.66 -12.28 -23.23
CA GLY A 343 5.16 -13.23 -24.20
C GLY A 343 3.99 -14.03 -23.65
N LEU A 344 3.11 -14.42 -24.56
CA LEU A 344 2.05 -15.41 -24.46
C LEU A 344 1.58 -15.82 -23.05
N ARG A 345 0.34 -15.47 -22.70
CA ARG A 345 -0.25 -15.74 -21.38
C ARG A 345 -1.48 -16.64 -21.47
N PRO A 346 -1.77 -17.46 -20.45
CA PRO A 346 -3.08 -18.09 -20.34
C PRO A 346 -4.15 -17.04 -20.06
N THR A 347 -5.33 -17.20 -20.64
CA THR A 347 -6.46 -16.26 -20.51
C THR A 347 -7.66 -16.88 -19.80
N GLY A 348 -7.68 -18.20 -19.65
CA GLY A 348 -8.74 -18.90 -18.94
C GLY A 348 -8.37 -20.37 -18.68
N MET A 349 -9.33 -21.13 -18.16
CA MET A 349 -9.20 -22.57 -17.94
C MET A 349 -10.56 -23.25 -18.05
N GLN A 350 -10.61 -24.40 -18.72
CA GLN A 350 -11.81 -25.25 -18.79
C GLN A 350 -11.45 -26.69 -18.42
N ILE A 351 -12.26 -27.30 -17.57
CA ILE A 351 -12.16 -28.70 -17.19
C ILE A 351 -13.56 -29.32 -17.26
N PRO A 352 -13.99 -29.81 -18.44
CA PRO A 352 -15.38 -30.20 -18.68
C PRO A 352 -15.89 -31.30 -17.75
N SER A 353 -15.05 -32.26 -17.35
CA SER A 353 -15.47 -33.40 -16.50
C SER A 353 -15.95 -32.98 -15.11
N ILE A 354 -15.52 -31.81 -14.63
CA ILE A 354 -15.93 -31.23 -13.34
C ILE A 354 -16.71 -29.92 -13.48
N GLY A 355 -17.07 -29.54 -14.72
CA GLY A 355 -17.84 -28.33 -15.01
C GLY A 355 -17.11 -27.02 -14.70
N LEU A 356 -15.78 -27.02 -14.63
CA LEU A 356 -14.99 -25.82 -14.36
C LEU A 356 -14.83 -24.99 -15.65
N ALA A 357 -15.20 -23.71 -15.58
CA ALA A 357 -14.95 -22.73 -16.64
C ALA A 357 -14.54 -21.38 -16.03
N ALA A 358 -13.23 -21.13 -15.96
CA ALA A 358 -12.66 -19.85 -15.56
C ALA A 358 -12.38 -19.01 -16.81
N LEU A 359 -13.12 -17.91 -16.97
CA LEU A 359 -13.01 -17.01 -18.13
C LEU A 359 -11.91 -15.95 -17.96
N GLN A 360 -11.40 -15.81 -16.74
CA GLN A 360 -10.30 -14.92 -16.38
C GLN A 360 -9.41 -15.64 -15.38
N LEU A 361 -8.14 -15.26 -15.38
CA LEU A 361 -7.13 -15.75 -14.45
C LEU A 361 -6.54 -14.56 -13.70
N THR A 362 -6.12 -14.82 -12.47
CA THR A 362 -5.34 -13.86 -11.68
C THR A 362 -3.86 -14.23 -11.69
N ASP A 363 -2.99 -13.24 -11.67
CA ASP A 363 -1.54 -13.45 -11.60
C ASP A 363 -1.14 -13.79 -10.16
N LEU A 364 -0.50 -14.95 -9.98
CA LEU A 364 0.08 -15.38 -8.72
C LEU A 364 1.59 -15.25 -8.76
N ARG A 365 2.17 -14.91 -7.61
CA ARG A 365 3.62 -14.84 -7.40
C ARG A 365 4.01 -15.63 -6.16
N ILE A 366 5.31 -15.73 -5.93
CA ILE A 366 5.83 -16.22 -4.66
C ILE A 366 5.82 -15.08 -3.65
N ASP A 367 5.22 -15.32 -2.50
CA ASP A 367 5.30 -14.44 -1.36
C ASP A 367 6.72 -14.49 -0.75
N TYR A 368 7.00 -13.52 0.09
CA TYR A 368 8.27 -13.41 0.81
C TYR A 368 8.66 -14.63 1.71
N ARG A 369 7.75 -15.58 2.01
CA ARG A 369 8.01 -16.84 2.74
C ARG A 369 8.45 -17.97 1.79
N GLY A 370 8.65 -17.65 0.52
CA GLY A 370 8.93 -18.62 -0.53
C GLY A 370 7.68 -19.41 -0.92
N ALA A 371 6.48 -18.92 -0.60
CA ALA A 371 5.24 -19.65 -0.76
C ALA A 371 4.37 -19.08 -1.89
N LEU A 372 3.74 -19.94 -2.69
CA LEU A 372 2.87 -19.50 -3.80
C LEU A 372 1.60 -18.81 -3.30
N GLN A 373 1.43 -17.55 -3.67
CA GLN A 373 0.21 -16.79 -3.40
C GLN A 373 -1.03 -17.56 -3.84
N VAL A 374 -2.14 -17.36 -3.13
CA VAL A 374 -3.45 -17.88 -3.50
C VAL A 374 -4.35 -16.76 -3.99
N PRO A 375 -5.29 -17.02 -4.91
CA PRO A 375 -6.24 -15.99 -5.36
C PRO A 375 -7.01 -15.37 -4.19
N THR A 376 -7.14 -14.04 -4.17
CA THR A 376 -7.95 -13.34 -3.15
C THR A 376 -9.44 -13.66 -3.29
N ASP A 377 -9.89 -13.91 -4.52
CA ASP A 377 -11.27 -14.30 -4.83
C ASP A 377 -11.38 -15.83 -4.92
N PHE A 378 -12.26 -16.41 -4.11
CA PHE A 378 -12.51 -17.86 -4.05
C PHE A 378 -13.08 -18.43 -5.35
N GLY A 379 -13.69 -17.60 -6.20
CA GLY A 379 -14.20 -17.99 -7.52
C GLY A 379 -13.16 -17.98 -8.65
N GLN A 380 -11.92 -17.57 -8.39
CA GLN A 380 -10.91 -17.38 -9.42
C GLN A 380 -9.80 -18.43 -9.38
N VAL A 381 -9.34 -18.81 -10.57
CA VAL A 381 -8.10 -19.57 -10.75
C VAL A 381 -6.95 -18.59 -10.92
N GLY A 382 -5.84 -18.82 -10.21
CA GLY A 382 -4.63 -18.05 -10.40
C GLY A 382 -3.54 -18.84 -11.10
N TRP A 383 -2.75 -18.16 -11.93
CA TRP A 383 -1.58 -18.72 -12.63
C TRP A 383 -0.29 -18.19 -12.00
N TYR A 384 0.64 -19.08 -11.65
CA TYR A 384 1.96 -18.67 -11.19
C TYR A 384 2.79 -18.13 -12.35
N THR A 385 3.01 -16.83 -12.39
CA THR A 385 3.57 -16.17 -13.58
C THR A 385 5.04 -16.46 -13.85
N SER A 386 5.77 -17.05 -12.91
CA SER A 386 7.14 -17.54 -13.13
C SER A 386 7.20 -19.04 -13.44
N SER A 387 6.05 -19.71 -13.59
CA SER A 387 5.96 -21.07 -14.14
C SER A 387 5.98 -21.06 -15.67
N ALA A 388 6.03 -22.23 -16.31
CA ALA A 388 5.97 -22.30 -17.76
C ALA A 388 4.63 -21.74 -18.28
N VAL A 389 4.66 -21.14 -19.47
CA VAL A 389 3.43 -20.85 -20.22
C VAL A 389 2.81 -22.19 -20.62
N PRO A 390 1.48 -22.37 -20.53
CA PRO A 390 0.84 -23.61 -20.93
C PRO A 390 1.17 -24.00 -22.39
N GLY A 391 1.77 -25.18 -22.55
CA GLY A 391 2.24 -25.70 -23.84
C GLY A 391 3.74 -25.49 -24.10
N ASP A 392 4.43 -24.73 -23.24
CA ASP A 392 5.89 -24.63 -23.27
C ASP A 392 6.53 -25.74 -22.42
N PRO A 393 7.81 -26.10 -22.67
CA PRO A 393 8.54 -27.02 -21.81
C PRO A 393 8.59 -26.53 -20.35
N GLY A 394 8.25 -27.42 -19.43
CA GLY A 394 8.18 -27.15 -18.00
C GLY A 394 6.75 -27.23 -17.44
N PRO A 395 6.60 -27.21 -16.11
CA PRO A 395 5.30 -27.18 -15.47
C PRO A 395 4.68 -25.78 -15.53
N ALA A 396 3.48 -25.66 -16.09
CA ALA A 396 2.60 -24.52 -15.93
C ALA A 396 1.74 -24.72 -14.68
N VAL A 397 1.82 -23.80 -13.71
CA VAL A 397 1.29 -24.03 -12.36
C VAL A 397 0.14 -23.09 -12.03
N PHE A 398 -0.97 -23.66 -11.55
CA PHE A 398 -2.18 -22.93 -11.19
C PHE A 398 -2.64 -23.30 -9.77
N ALA A 399 -3.21 -22.33 -9.07
CA ALA A 399 -3.77 -22.53 -7.73
C ALA A 399 -5.16 -21.91 -7.58
N GLY A 400 -5.97 -22.48 -6.71
CA GLY A 400 -7.32 -22.04 -6.43
C GLY A 400 -7.89 -22.67 -5.16
N HIS A 401 -8.93 -22.07 -4.61
CA HIS A 401 -9.57 -22.53 -3.38
C HIS A 401 -10.45 -23.75 -3.60
N VAL A 402 -10.48 -24.67 -2.64
CA VAL A 402 -11.35 -25.85 -2.68
C VAL A 402 -12.76 -25.49 -2.25
N ASP A 403 -12.92 -24.73 -1.17
CA ASP A 403 -14.19 -24.28 -0.68
C ASP A 403 -14.08 -22.96 0.08
N THR A 404 -15.22 -22.55 0.61
CA THR A 404 -15.39 -21.48 1.58
C THR A 404 -16.37 -21.97 2.62
N ARG A 405 -16.43 -21.31 3.78
CA ARG A 405 -17.51 -21.51 4.76
C ARG A 405 -18.94 -21.41 4.19
N ARG A 406 -19.15 -20.75 3.04
CA ARG A 406 -20.48 -20.58 2.43
C ARG A 406 -20.78 -21.59 1.32
N GLY A 407 -19.80 -22.41 0.93
CA GLY A 407 -19.96 -23.37 -0.15
C GLY A 407 -18.71 -23.58 -0.99
N PRO A 408 -18.81 -24.40 -2.05
CA PRO A 408 -17.68 -24.76 -2.90
C PRO A 408 -17.04 -23.54 -3.58
N ALA A 409 -15.72 -23.59 -3.77
CA ALA A 409 -14.94 -22.60 -4.48
C ALA A 409 -14.52 -23.14 -5.87
N VAL A 410 -13.66 -22.41 -6.59
CA VAL A 410 -13.34 -22.72 -7.99
C VAL A 410 -12.78 -24.13 -8.21
N PHE A 411 -12.01 -24.66 -7.25
CA PHE A 411 -11.38 -25.99 -7.31
C PHE A 411 -12.06 -27.03 -6.39
N ALA A 412 -13.32 -26.82 -6.02
CA ALA A 412 -14.09 -27.72 -5.15
C ALA A 412 -14.20 -29.18 -5.62
N GLN A 413 -14.00 -29.42 -6.91
CA GLN A 413 -14.14 -30.74 -7.52
C GLN A 413 -12.84 -31.25 -8.13
N LEU A 414 -11.70 -30.60 -7.82
CA LEU A 414 -10.41 -30.98 -8.40
C LEU A 414 -10.02 -32.43 -8.07
N ASP A 415 -10.42 -32.91 -6.90
CA ASP A 415 -10.23 -34.28 -6.41
C ASP A 415 -11.04 -35.35 -7.17
N ARG A 416 -12.04 -34.94 -7.95
CA ARG A 416 -12.88 -35.84 -8.75
C ARG A 416 -12.30 -36.16 -10.12
N LEU A 417 -11.25 -35.45 -10.54
CA LEU A 417 -10.59 -35.68 -11.81
C LEU A 417 -10.00 -37.08 -11.87
N ARG A 418 -10.01 -37.65 -13.08
CA ARG A 418 -9.48 -38.99 -13.34
C ARG A 418 -8.39 -38.91 -14.40
N PRO A 419 -7.42 -39.85 -14.38
CA PRO A 419 -6.49 -39.99 -15.48
C PRO A 419 -7.22 -40.08 -16.83
N GLY A 420 -6.80 -39.28 -17.80
CA GLY A 420 -7.45 -39.15 -19.10
C GLY A 420 -8.42 -37.96 -19.24
N ASP A 421 -8.86 -37.35 -18.13
CA ASP A 421 -9.71 -36.14 -18.18
C ASP A 421 -8.96 -34.99 -18.86
N MET A 422 -9.70 -34.16 -19.59
CA MET A 422 -9.13 -33.07 -20.39
C MET A 422 -9.14 -31.75 -19.64
N ILE A 423 -8.03 -31.03 -19.72
CA ILE A 423 -7.87 -29.65 -19.27
C ILE A 423 -7.50 -28.79 -20.47
N GLU A 424 -8.26 -27.73 -20.71
CA GLU A 424 -8.04 -26.79 -21.80
C GLU A 424 -7.68 -25.42 -21.23
N VAL A 425 -6.58 -24.84 -21.72
CA VAL A 425 -6.06 -23.56 -21.26
C VAL A 425 -5.91 -22.63 -22.47
N PRO A 426 -6.92 -21.78 -22.73
CA PRO A 426 -6.85 -20.74 -23.75
C PRO A 426 -5.68 -19.79 -23.48
N ARG A 427 -5.05 -19.31 -24.55
CA ARG A 427 -3.90 -18.39 -24.47
C ARG A 427 -4.18 -17.09 -25.23
N SER A 428 -3.34 -16.09 -24.98
CA SER A 428 -3.48 -14.74 -25.55
C SER A 428 -3.20 -14.66 -27.05
N ASP A 429 -2.61 -15.69 -27.66
CA ASP A 429 -2.45 -15.84 -29.12
C ASP A 429 -3.71 -16.38 -29.82
N GLY A 430 -4.75 -16.73 -29.06
CA GLY A 430 -5.97 -17.36 -29.58
C GLY A 430 -5.88 -18.88 -29.72
N GLU A 431 -4.73 -19.49 -29.42
CA GLU A 431 -4.60 -20.95 -29.33
C GLU A 431 -5.07 -21.48 -27.97
N THR A 432 -5.20 -22.80 -27.87
CA THR A 432 -5.58 -23.48 -26.62
C THR A 432 -4.66 -24.66 -26.38
N ALA A 433 -3.89 -24.59 -25.29
CA ALA A 433 -3.08 -25.70 -24.82
C ALA A 433 -4.00 -26.76 -24.20
N ARG A 434 -3.81 -28.03 -24.56
CA ARG A 434 -4.64 -29.15 -24.10
C ARG A 434 -3.79 -30.16 -23.35
N PHE A 435 -4.24 -30.50 -22.16
CA PHE A 435 -3.57 -31.45 -21.27
C PHE A 435 -4.50 -32.59 -20.92
N SER A 436 -3.94 -33.78 -20.75
CA SER A 436 -4.63 -34.93 -20.18
C SER A 436 -4.15 -35.13 -18.75
N VAL A 437 -5.08 -35.32 -17.81
CA VAL A 437 -4.76 -35.64 -16.43
C VAL A 437 -3.99 -36.97 -16.39
N ASP A 438 -2.84 -36.98 -15.72
CA ASP A 438 -2.04 -38.17 -15.47
C ASP A 438 -2.39 -38.77 -14.10
N SER A 439 -2.44 -37.93 -13.07
CA SER A 439 -2.74 -38.34 -11.69
C SER A 439 -3.36 -37.21 -10.86
N VAL A 440 -4.06 -37.59 -9.79
CA VAL A 440 -4.51 -36.70 -8.71
C VAL A 440 -3.92 -37.24 -7.42
N GLU A 441 -3.04 -36.47 -6.79
CA GLU A 441 -2.27 -36.90 -5.62
C GLU A 441 -2.54 -35.98 -4.42
N TYR A 442 -2.52 -36.55 -3.21
CA TYR A 442 -2.66 -35.82 -1.95
C TYR A 442 -1.31 -35.77 -1.25
N PHE A 443 -0.92 -34.58 -0.82
CA PHE A 443 0.31 -34.38 -0.06
C PHE A 443 0.02 -33.63 1.23
N PRO A 444 0.47 -34.12 2.39
CA PRO A 444 0.41 -33.36 3.62
C PRO A 444 1.11 -32.01 3.46
N LYS A 445 0.54 -30.96 4.04
CA LYS A 445 1.03 -29.57 3.85
C LYS A 445 2.48 -29.34 4.29
N ASP A 446 3.00 -30.17 5.19
CA ASP A 446 4.38 -30.13 5.70
C ASP A 446 5.39 -30.94 4.86
N THR A 447 4.91 -31.75 3.91
CA THR A 447 5.73 -32.68 3.12
C THR A 447 5.43 -32.61 1.62
N LEU A 448 4.94 -31.44 1.16
CA LEU A 448 4.75 -31.14 -0.26
C LEU A 448 6.04 -31.39 -1.06
N PRO A 449 5.99 -32.16 -2.16
CA PRO A 449 7.16 -32.43 -2.99
C PRO A 449 7.42 -31.26 -3.94
N SER A 450 7.96 -30.16 -3.42
CA SER A 450 8.11 -28.91 -4.15
C SER A 450 8.92 -29.06 -5.45
N ASP A 451 9.94 -29.92 -5.48
CA ASP A 451 10.71 -30.22 -6.71
C ASP A 451 9.85 -30.88 -7.81
N ARG A 452 8.86 -31.71 -7.47
CA ARG A 452 7.96 -32.35 -8.46
C ARG A 452 6.90 -31.39 -9.01
N ILE A 453 6.54 -30.40 -8.20
CA ILE A 453 5.48 -29.45 -8.51
C ILE A 453 6.06 -28.28 -9.31
N TYR A 454 7.23 -27.79 -8.93
CA TYR A 454 7.81 -26.55 -9.44
C TYR A 454 9.15 -26.73 -10.14
N GLY A 455 9.80 -27.87 -9.96
CA GLY A 455 11.09 -28.14 -10.57
C GLY A 455 11.02 -28.18 -12.10
N PRO A 456 12.15 -27.93 -12.77
CA PRO A 456 12.20 -27.89 -14.22
C PRO A 456 11.84 -29.25 -14.83
N ALA A 457 11.08 -29.22 -15.92
CA ALA A 457 10.77 -30.37 -16.74
C ALA A 457 11.04 -30.03 -18.22
N THR A 458 11.44 -31.02 -19.01
CA THR A 458 11.63 -30.86 -20.47
C THR A 458 10.35 -31.16 -21.26
N SER A 459 9.42 -31.86 -20.64
CA SER A 459 8.05 -32.09 -21.09
C SER A 459 7.15 -30.88 -20.84
N GLN A 460 6.09 -30.75 -21.64
CA GLN A 460 5.05 -29.74 -21.46
C GLN A 460 4.05 -30.27 -20.44
N GLU A 461 4.01 -29.64 -19.28
CA GLU A 461 3.31 -30.17 -18.13
C GLU A 461 2.42 -29.12 -17.47
N LEU A 462 1.40 -29.57 -16.76
CA LEU A 462 0.48 -28.73 -16.01
C LEU A 462 0.36 -29.24 -14.58
N ARG A 463 0.24 -28.31 -13.62
CA ARG A 463 -0.03 -28.57 -12.21
C ARG A 463 -1.21 -27.72 -11.75
N LEU A 464 -2.22 -28.36 -11.16
CA LEU A 464 -3.31 -27.66 -10.47
C LEU A 464 -3.24 -27.96 -8.99
N LEU A 465 -3.26 -26.92 -8.15
CA LEU A 465 -3.10 -27.03 -6.71
C LEU A 465 -4.33 -26.50 -5.98
N THR A 466 -4.82 -27.26 -5.00
CA THR A 466 -5.83 -26.80 -4.04
C THR A 466 -5.65 -27.46 -2.68
N CYS A 467 -6.39 -26.99 -1.67
CA CYS A 467 -6.46 -27.65 -0.38
C CYS A 467 -7.30 -28.93 -0.44
N GLY A 468 -6.99 -29.92 0.39
CA GLY A 468 -7.86 -31.09 0.51
C GLY A 468 -7.45 -32.06 1.62
N GLY A 469 -7.96 -33.28 1.53
CA GLY A 469 -7.85 -34.25 2.60
C GLY A 469 -8.77 -33.90 3.77
N PRO A 470 -8.52 -34.46 4.97
CA PRO A 470 -9.35 -34.16 6.14
C PRO A 470 -9.23 -32.70 6.56
N PHE A 471 -10.36 -32.07 6.87
CA PHE A 471 -10.38 -30.75 7.48
C PHE A 471 -10.04 -30.85 8.97
N ASP A 472 -9.02 -30.12 9.42
CA ASP A 472 -8.67 -30.00 10.84
C ASP A 472 -9.44 -28.80 11.44
N GLU A 473 -10.49 -29.09 12.21
CA GLU A 473 -11.33 -28.08 12.87
C GLU A 473 -10.58 -27.23 13.90
N ARG A 474 -9.42 -27.68 14.41
CA ARG A 474 -8.62 -26.95 15.40
C ARG A 474 -7.75 -25.88 14.73
N THR A 475 -7.17 -26.21 13.57
CA THR A 475 -6.40 -25.24 12.77
C THR A 475 -7.23 -24.58 11.68
N LEU A 476 -8.51 -24.99 11.57
CA LEU A 476 -9.48 -24.58 10.57
C LEU A 476 -8.90 -24.59 9.16
N SER A 477 -8.21 -25.68 8.83
CA SER A 477 -7.46 -25.84 7.60
C SER A 477 -7.46 -27.30 7.20
N TYR A 478 -7.55 -27.54 5.89
CA TYR A 478 -7.27 -28.84 5.30
C TYR A 478 -5.86 -29.31 5.63
N ARG A 479 -5.68 -30.59 5.94
CA ARG A 479 -4.37 -31.14 6.31
C ARG A 479 -3.45 -31.36 5.11
N ASP A 480 -4.04 -31.54 3.93
CA ASP A 480 -3.34 -31.89 2.71
C ASP A 480 -3.55 -30.81 1.63
N ASN A 481 -2.75 -30.89 0.59
CA ASN A 481 -3.01 -30.29 -0.70
C ASN A 481 -3.29 -31.38 -1.72
N VAL A 482 -4.23 -31.12 -2.61
CA VAL A 482 -4.46 -31.91 -3.81
C VAL A 482 -3.65 -31.30 -4.94
N VAL A 483 -2.88 -32.13 -5.62
CA VAL A 483 -2.11 -31.75 -6.80
C VAL A 483 -2.53 -32.64 -7.95
N VAL A 484 -3.03 -32.01 -9.02
CA VAL A 484 -3.27 -32.67 -10.30
C VAL A 484 -2.01 -32.55 -11.14
N PHE A 485 -1.51 -33.67 -11.63
CA PHE A 485 -0.45 -33.73 -12.62
C PHE A 485 -1.10 -34.02 -13.98
N ALA A 486 -0.73 -33.25 -15.00
CA ALA A 486 -1.22 -33.43 -16.35
C ALA A 486 -0.11 -33.14 -17.37
N SER A 487 -0.18 -33.82 -18.51
CA SER A 487 0.80 -33.73 -19.60
C SER A 487 0.11 -33.33 -20.89
N VAL A 488 0.85 -32.69 -21.80
CA VAL A 488 0.30 -32.26 -23.10
C VAL A 488 -0.23 -33.45 -23.89
N ARG A 489 -1.34 -33.23 -24.59
CA ARG A 489 -1.98 -34.24 -25.44
C ARG A 489 -1.61 -34.10 -26.91
#